data_AF-A0A3D4I2T5-F1
#
_entry.id   AF-A0A3D4I2T5-F1
#
_cell.length_a   1.000
_cell.length_b   1.000
_cell.length_c   1.000
_cell.angle_alpha   90.00
_cell.angle_beta   90.00
_cell.angle_gamma   90.00
#
_symmetry.space_group_name_H-M   'P 1'
#
loop_
_entity.id
_entity.type
_entity.pdbx_description
1 polymer ?
#
loop_
_entity_poly.entity_id
_entity_poly.type
_entity_poly.pdbx_seq_one_letter_code
_entity_poly.pdbx_strand_id
1 'polypeptide(L)' 'KLPYFMGKDPRDVESIWQTVYRGGFYRGGPVLNSALSGIDQALWDIKGKDLGVPVYQLIGLPKPQ' A
#
# COMPACT_ATOMS: atom_id res chain seq x y z
N LYS A 1 -18.98 -0.45 -3.15
CA LYS A 1 -17.94 -1.19 -3.90
C LYS A 1 -16.70 -0.33 -3.91
N LEU A 2 -15.56 -0.79 -3.40
CA LEU A 2 -14.28 -0.07 -3.46
C LEU A 2 -13.69 -0.25 -4.86
N PRO A 3 -13.90 0.67 -5.82
CA PRO A 3 -13.53 0.45 -7.22
C PRO A 3 -12.01 0.62 -7.43
N TYR A 4 -11.29 1.11 -6.43
CA TYR A 4 -9.89 1.51 -6.54
C TYR A 4 -8.89 0.35 -6.53
N PHE A 5 -9.30 -0.85 -6.09
CA PHE A 5 -8.37 -1.99 -5.89
C PHE A 5 -8.66 -3.18 -6.80
N MET A 6 -9.92 -3.35 -7.23
CA MET A 6 -10.32 -4.52 -8.02
C MET A 6 -9.68 -4.48 -9.41
N GLY A 7 -9.04 -5.59 -9.80
CA GLY A 7 -8.40 -5.75 -11.11
C GLY A 7 -7.05 -5.04 -11.25
N LYS A 8 -6.53 -4.40 -10.19
CA LYS A 8 -5.17 -3.86 -10.17
C LYS A 8 -4.18 -4.92 -9.69
N ASP A 9 -2.96 -4.82 -10.19
CA ASP A 9 -1.84 -5.60 -9.65
C ASP A 9 -1.52 -5.09 -8.24
N PRO A 10 -1.63 -5.91 -7.18
CA PRO A 10 -1.36 -5.48 -5.80
C PRO A 10 0.10 -5.09 -5.56
N ARG A 11 1.02 -5.40 -6.48
CA ARG A 11 2.44 -5.05 -6.38
C ARG A 11 2.73 -3.62 -6.86
N ASP A 12 1.77 -2.99 -7.54
CA ASP A 12 1.80 -1.59 -7.97
C ASP A 12 1.36 -0.65 -6.83
N VAL A 13 2.06 -0.76 -5.69
CA VAL A 13 1.67 -0.12 -4.42
C VAL A 13 1.51 1.40 -4.55
N GLU A 14 2.47 2.07 -5.18
CA GLU A 14 2.48 3.53 -5.33
C GLU A 14 1.30 4.05 -6.15
N SER A 15 1.01 3.40 -7.28
CA SER A 15 -0.11 3.75 -8.15
C SER A 15 -1.46 3.59 -7.45
N ILE A 16 -1.62 2.49 -6.69
CA ILE A 16 -2.81 2.25 -5.88
C ILE A 16 -2.94 3.34 -4.80
N TRP A 17 -1.86 3.64 -4.08
CA TRP A 17 -1.85 4.64 -3.02
C TRP A 17 -2.21 6.03 -3.56
N GLN A 18 -1.57 6.48 -4.66
CA GLN A 18 -1.87 7.76 -5.31
C GLN A 18 -3.33 7.84 -5.78
N THR A 19 -3.85 6.76 -6.35
CA THR A 19 -5.24 6.69 -6.82
C THR A 19 -6.22 6.90 -5.66
N VAL A 20 -6.01 6.21 -4.55
CA VAL A 20 -6.90 6.26 -3.38
C VAL A 20 -6.78 7.60 -2.65
N TYR A 21 -5.56 8.08 -2.45
CA TYR A 21 -5.29 9.33 -1.74
C TYR A 21 -5.82 10.55 -2.50
N ARG A 22 -5.70 10.56 -3.84
CA ARG A 22 -6.20 11.67 -4.69
C ARG A 22 -7.67 11.54 -5.06
N GLY A 23 -8.22 10.33 -5.05
CA GLY A 23 -9.60 10.05 -5.43
C GLY A 23 -10.65 10.35 -4.35
N GLY A 24 -10.24 10.59 -3.11
CA GLY A 24 -11.14 10.93 -2.00
C GLY A 24 -11.62 12.38 -2.03
N PHE A 25 -12.94 12.60 -1.90
CA PHE A 25 -13.57 13.93 -1.86
C PHE A 25 -13.14 14.75 -0.62
N TYR A 26 -12.97 14.08 0.53
CA TYR A 26 -12.37 14.65 1.73
C TYR A 26 -10.90 14.21 1.79
N ARG A 27 -9.99 15.16 1.59
CA ARG A 27 -8.56 14.93 1.77
C ARG A 27 -8.25 14.75 3.24
N GLY A 28 -7.99 13.51 3.64
CA GLY A 28 -7.35 13.22 4.90
C GLY A 28 -8.23 13.47 6.13
N GLY A 29 -7.80 12.81 7.20
CA GLY A 29 -8.49 12.70 8.47
C GLY A 29 -8.01 11.41 9.13
N PRO A 30 -7.95 11.35 10.48
CA PRO A 30 -7.34 10.22 11.17
C PRO A 30 -7.96 8.88 10.77
N VAL A 31 -9.30 8.81 10.62
CA VAL A 31 -10.00 7.57 10.23
C VAL A 31 -9.63 7.11 8.81
N LEU A 32 -9.69 8.01 7.82
CA LEU A 32 -9.40 7.67 6.43
C LEU A 32 -7.91 7.31 6.25
N ASN A 33 -7.01 8.06 6.89
CA ASN A 33 -5.58 7.80 6.82
C ASN A 33 -5.21 6.50 7.54
N SER A 34 -5.87 6.15 8.64
CA SER A 34 -5.69 4.85 9.32
C SER A 34 -6.18 3.68 8.47
N ALA A 35 -7.28 3.82 7.74
CA ALA A 35 -7.73 2.78 6.81
C ALA A 35 -6.74 2.63 5.63
N LEU A 36 -6.26 3.75 5.08
CA LEU A 36 -5.29 3.76 3.99
C LEU A 36 -3.94 3.14 4.41
N SER A 37 -3.47 3.39 5.64
CA SER A 37 -2.23 2.78 6.13
C SER A 37 -2.34 1.26 6.28
N GLY A 38 -3.49 0.75 6.72
CA GLY A 38 -3.73 -0.70 6.77
C GLY A 38 -3.67 -1.35 5.38
N ILE A 39 -4.19 -0.67 4.36
CA ILE A 39 -4.11 -1.13 2.97
C ILE A 39 -2.66 -1.07 2.45
N ASP A 40 -1.95 0.01 2.70
CA ASP A 40 -0.55 0.17 2.29
C ASP A 40 0.34 -0.96 2.84
N GLN A 41 0.19 -1.28 4.13
CA GLN A 41 0.90 -2.38 4.77
C GLN A 41 0.59 -3.73 4.11
N ALA A 42 -0.68 -4.00 3.79
CA ALA A 42 -1.09 -5.24 3.14
C ALA A 42 -0.51 -5.38 1.72
N LEU A 43 -0.44 -4.28 0.96
CA LEU A 43 0.14 -4.29 -0.39
C LEU A 43 1.66 -4.55 -0.33
N TRP A 44 2.37 -3.94 0.63
CA TRP A 44 3.79 -4.22 0.85
C TRP A 44 4.06 -5.66 1.29
N ASP A 45 3.21 -6.24 2.14
CA ASP A 45 3.29 -7.64 2.56
C ASP A 45 3.08 -8.59 1.36
N ILE A 46 2.06 -8.34 0.53
CA ILE A 46 1.83 -9.11 -0.71
C ILE A 46 3.05 -9.03 -1.63
N LYS A 47 3.59 -7.82 -1.87
CA LYS A 47 4.76 -7.63 -2.73
C LYS A 47 6.01 -8.34 -2.19
N GLY A 48 6.22 -8.31 -0.87
CA GLY A 48 7.30 -9.06 -0.23
C GLY A 48 7.14 -10.57 -0.40
N LYS A 49 5.93 -11.09 -0.19
CA LYS A 49 5.60 -12.51 -0.39
C LYS A 49 5.77 -12.96 -1.85
N ASP A 50 5.35 -12.15 -2.81
CA ASP A 50 5.51 -12.43 -4.25
C ASP A 50 6.99 -12.49 -4.66
N LEU A 51 7.80 -11.57 -4.12
CA LEU A 51 9.23 -11.48 -4.42
C LEU A 51 10.11 -12.39 -3.54
N GLY A 52 9.54 -13.05 -2.52
CA GLY A 52 10.27 -13.90 -1.59
C GLY A 52 11.27 -13.14 -0.70
N VAL A 53 11.08 -11.84 -0.48
CA VAL A 53 11.97 -10.99 0.31
C VAL A 53 11.23 -10.26 1.43
N PRO A 54 11.89 -10.03 2.58
CA PRO A 54 11.30 -9.22 3.64
C PRO A 54 11.14 -7.75 3.21
N VAL A 55 10.07 -7.11 3.67
CA VAL A 55 9.68 -5.74 3.25
C VAL A 55 10.79 -4.72 3.44
N TYR A 56 11.61 -4.82 4.49
CA TYR A 56 12.71 -3.88 4.74
C TYR A 56 13.67 -3.77 3.54
N GLN A 57 13.88 -4.85 2.77
CA GLN A 57 14.73 -4.83 1.58
C GLN A 57 14.09 -4.02 0.44
N LEU A 58 12.77 -4.08 0.31
CA LEU A 58 12.03 -3.39 -0.74
C LEU A 58 12.02 -1.86 -0.56
N ILE A 59 12.17 -1.40 0.67
CA ILE A 59 12.23 0.03 1.03
C ILE A 59 13.66 0.53 1.25
N GLY A 60 14.67 -0.26 0.87
CA GLY A 60 16.08 0.13 0.92
C GLY A 60 16.66 0.24 2.34
N LEU A 61 16.02 -0.36 3.34
CA LEU A 61 16.55 -0.40 4.70
C LEU A 61 17.61 -1.49 4.86
N PRO A 62 18.58 -1.30 5.78
CA PRO A 62 19.56 -2.33 6.11
C PRO A 62 18.88 -3.54 6.76
N LYS A 63 19.56 -4.70 6.71
CA LYS A 63 19.11 -5.90 7.44
C LYS A 63 19.03 -5.57 8.95
N PRO A 64 17.89 -5.87 9.61
CA PRO A 64 17.78 -5.73 11.05
C PRO A 64 18.87 -6.54 11.76
N GLN A 65 19.47 -5.97 12.79
CA GLN A 65 20.41 -6.66 13.68
C GLN A 65 19.66 -7.53 14.68
#